data_AF-A0A0F3N9C7-F1
#
_entry.id   AF-A0A0F3N9C7-F1
#
_cell.length_a   1.000
_cell.length_b   1.000
_cell.length_c   1.000
_cell.angle_alpha   90.00
_cell.angle_beta   90.00
_cell.angle_gamma   90.00
#
_symmetry.space_group_name_H-M   'P 1'
#
loop_
_entity.id
_entity.type
_entity.pdbx_description
1 polymer ?
#
loop_
_entity_poly.entity_id
_entity_poly.type
_entity_poly.pdbx_seq_one_letter_code
_entity_poly.pdbx_strand_id
1 'polypeptide(L)'
;MLVAMEGSVGYGIGGARVELEIGYERFKTKGIRDSGSKEDEADTVYLLAKELAYDVVTGQTDKLTAALAKTSGKDIVQFANAVKISHSEIDKKVCSGEHATGTTGGSEISYAANPSKNTETAQCSNLKGTGKTGASFSKFVKDVDLHNKNWPTGKIHATTAKEGEHNGNATAVAGDLTKLNSEEKTIVAGLLAKTIEGGEVVEIRAVSSTSVMVNACYDLLSEGLGVVPYACVGLGGNFVGVVDGHITPKLAYRLKAGLSYQLSPEISAFAGGFYHRVVGDGVYDDLPAQRLVDDTSPAGRTKDTAIANFSMAYVGGEFGVRFAF
;
A
#
# COMPACT_ATOMS: atom_id res chain seq x y z
N MET A 1 -10.95 20.48 5.41
CA MET A 1 -10.47 21.85 5.62
C MET A 1 -8.94 21.81 5.65
N LEU A 2 -8.29 22.47 4.69
CA LEU A 2 -6.85 22.77 4.78
C LEU A 2 -6.64 23.75 5.93
N VAL A 3 -5.70 23.45 6.82
CA VAL A 3 -5.24 24.40 7.84
C VAL A 3 -3.85 24.83 7.41
N ALA A 4 -3.67 26.12 7.18
CA ALA A 4 -2.40 26.74 6.85
C ALA A 4 -2.21 27.96 7.75
N MET A 5 -1.08 28.05 8.44
CA MET A 5 -0.70 29.19 9.27
C MET A 5 0.77 29.51 9.01
N GLU A 6 1.09 30.78 8.87
CA GLU A 6 2.45 31.22 8.59
C GLU A 6 2.75 32.51 9.36
N GLY A 7 3.97 32.62 9.86
CA GLY A 7 4.49 33.83 10.48
C GLY A 7 5.96 33.99 10.12
N SER A 8 6.37 35.24 9.88
CA SER A 8 7.76 35.56 9.62
C SER A 8 8.23 36.76 10.43
N VAL A 9 9.53 36.77 10.74
CA VAL A 9 10.24 37.89 11.34
C VAL A 9 11.51 38.11 10.55
N GLY A 10 11.85 39.36 10.27
CA GLY A 10 12.95 39.66 9.38
C GLY A 10 13.50 41.05 9.53
N TYR A 11 14.53 41.32 8.74
CA TYR A 11 15.20 42.60 8.66
C TYR A 11 15.36 43.02 7.21
N GLY A 12 15.10 44.30 6.93
CA GLY A 12 15.17 44.86 5.58
C GLY A 12 16.11 46.06 5.52
N ILE A 13 16.86 46.17 4.42
CA ILE A 13 17.63 47.37 4.06
C ILE A 13 17.31 47.71 2.61
N GLY A 14 16.72 48.88 2.37
CA GLY A 14 16.32 49.30 1.03
C GLY A 14 15.28 48.33 0.44
N GLY A 15 15.54 47.84 -0.78
CA GLY A 15 14.68 46.84 -1.43
C GLY A 15 14.96 45.39 -1.01
N ALA A 16 16.02 45.10 -0.25
CA ALA A 16 16.36 43.74 0.14
C ALA A 16 15.84 43.41 1.55
N ARG A 17 15.30 42.20 1.74
CA ARG A 17 14.80 41.70 3.03
C ARG A 17 15.27 40.27 3.29
N VAL A 18 15.60 39.97 4.53
CA VAL A 18 15.86 38.60 5.01
C VAL A 18 14.83 38.26 6.06
N GLU A 19 14.10 37.16 5.89
CA GLU A 19 13.00 36.75 6.76
C GLU A 19 13.21 35.30 7.24
N LEU A 20 13.08 35.09 8.55
CA LEU A 20 12.88 33.78 9.14
C LEU A 20 11.38 33.52 9.19
N GLU A 21 10.93 32.45 8.54
CA GLU A 21 9.53 32.10 8.37
C GLU A 21 9.26 30.72 8.95
N ILE A 22 8.15 30.60 9.68
CA ILE A 22 7.63 29.34 10.19
C ILE A 22 6.23 29.15 9.62
N GLY A 23 6.03 28.04 8.91
CA GLY A 23 4.77 27.65 8.32
C GLY A 23 4.29 26.31 8.85
N TYR A 24 2.98 26.16 9.01
CA TYR A 24 2.32 24.87 9.26
C TYR A 24 1.23 24.67 8.21
N GLU A 25 1.31 23.56 7.47
CA GLU A 25 0.31 23.15 6.50
C GLU A 25 -0.16 21.71 6.77
N ARG A 26 -1.48 21.48 6.71
CA ARG A 26 -2.09 20.15 6.88
C ARG A 26 -2.88 19.75 5.64
N PHE A 27 -2.43 18.70 4.96
CA PHE A 27 -3.02 18.11 3.76
C PHE A 27 -3.79 16.85 4.12
N LYS A 28 -5.12 16.92 4.19
CA LYS A 28 -5.95 15.73 4.43
C LYS A 28 -5.92 14.81 3.21
N THR A 29 -5.92 13.50 3.45
CA THR A 29 -6.13 12.52 2.39
C THR A 29 -7.60 12.50 1.98
N LYS A 30 -7.84 12.21 0.70
CA LYS A 30 -9.20 12.02 0.16
C LYS A 30 -9.36 10.55 -0.20
N GLY A 31 -10.42 9.92 0.29
CA GLY A 31 -10.77 8.55 -0.11
C GLY A 31 -11.52 8.55 -1.44
N ILE A 32 -11.13 7.65 -2.35
CA ILE A 32 -11.95 7.34 -3.52
C ILE A 32 -13.04 6.37 -3.06
N ARG A 33 -14.29 6.82 -3.04
CA ARG A 33 -15.47 5.93 -2.99
C ARG A 33 -15.91 5.64 -4.42
N ASP A 34 -16.15 4.37 -4.72
CA ASP A 34 -16.54 3.85 -6.04
C ASP A 34 -18.00 4.21 -6.45
N SER A 35 -18.58 5.24 -5.83
CA SER A 35 -19.88 5.79 -6.18
C SER A 35 -19.70 7.30 -6.32
N GLY A 36 -20.14 7.87 -7.45
CA GLY A 36 -19.97 9.27 -7.85
C GLY A 36 -20.61 10.34 -6.95
N SER A 37 -20.61 10.14 -5.64
CA SER A 37 -21.04 11.05 -4.59
C SER A 37 -19.82 11.48 -3.78
N LYS A 38 -19.47 12.77 -3.92
CA LYS A 38 -18.62 13.63 -3.07
C LYS A 38 -17.45 12.93 -2.36
N GLU A 39 -16.24 13.38 -2.71
CA GLU A 39 -15.00 13.09 -1.96
C GLU A 39 -15.14 13.61 -0.52
N ASP A 40 -15.58 12.74 0.39
CA ASP A 40 -15.60 13.04 1.81
C ASP A 40 -14.17 12.93 2.37
N GLU A 41 -13.80 13.89 3.21
CA GLU A 41 -12.57 13.81 4.01
C GLU A 41 -12.69 12.61 4.95
N ALA A 42 -11.86 11.59 4.74
CA ALA A 42 -11.90 10.35 5.49
C ALA A 42 -10.51 10.00 6.00
N ASP A 43 -10.43 9.52 7.22
CA ASP A 43 -9.22 8.90 7.74
C ASP A 43 -8.98 7.61 6.94
N THR A 44 -7.87 7.56 6.20
CA THR A 44 -7.56 6.42 5.33
C THR A 44 -6.67 5.42 6.05
N VAL A 45 -7.18 4.19 6.14
CA VAL A 45 -6.49 3.05 6.72
C VAL A 45 -5.97 2.17 5.57
N TYR A 46 -4.66 2.05 5.45
CA TYR A 46 -4.01 1.28 4.39
C TYR A 46 -3.58 -0.09 4.92
N LEU A 47 -4.07 -1.16 4.29
CA LEU A 47 -3.54 -2.50 4.48
C LEU A 47 -2.34 -2.68 3.54
N LEU A 48 -1.17 -2.97 4.10
CA LEU A 48 0.03 -3.24 3.32
C LEU A 48 -0.05 -4.65 2.75
N ALA A 49 -0.53 -4.76 1.51
CA ALA A 49 -0.59 -6.03 0.81
C ALA A 49 0.83 -6.51 0.51
N LYS A 50 1.12 -7.74 0.94
CA LYS A 50 2.35 -8.47 0.60
C LYS A 50 2.15 -9.27 -0.69
N GLU A 51 3.18 -10.00 -1.10
CA GLU A 51 3.30 -10.63 -2.42
C GLU A 51 2.07 -11.47 -2.80
N LEU A 52 1.63 -12.40 -1.93
CA LEU A 52 0.49 -13.28 -2.20
C LEU A 52 -0.84 -12.49 -2.30
N ALA A 53 -1.12 -11.64 -1.32
CA ALA A 53 -2.35 -10.85 -1.29
C ALA A 53 -2.45 -9.92 -2.50
N TYR A 54 -1.33 -9.25 -2.85
CA TYR A 54 -1.25 -8.36 -4.00
C TYR A 54 -1.41 -9.11 -5.32
N ASP A 55 -0.72 -10.24 -5.50
CA ASP A 55 -0.76 -11.00 -6.74
C ASP A 55 -2.14 -11.65 -6.98
N VAL A 56 -2.87 -12.03 -5.93
CA VAL A 56 -4.26 -12.50 -6.04
C VAL A 56 -5.18 -11.39 -6.56
N VAL A 57 -5.15 -10.21 -5.92
CA VAL A 57 -6.04 -9.09 -6.28
C VAL A 57 -5.74 -8.57 -7.68
N THR A 58 -4.46 -8.53 -8.06
CA THR A 58 -4.02 -8.06 -9.39
C THR A 58 -4.05 -9.14 -10.47
N GLY A 59 -4.30 -10.40 -10.11
CA GLY A 59 -4.38 -11.52 -11.06
C GLY A 59 -3.03 -11.96 -11.64
N GLN A 60 -1.91 -11.72 -10.94
CA GLN A 60 -0.56 -12.04 -11.40
C GLN A 60 -0.23 -13.53 -11.15
N THR A 61 -0.84 -14.43 -11.93
CA THR A 61 -0.79 -15.89 -11.72
C THR A 61 0.63 -16.45 -11.63
N ASP A 62 1.58 -16.00 -12.47
CA ASP A 62 2.96 -16.53 -12.47
C ASP A 62 3.73 -16.11 -11.21
N LYS A 63 3.57 -14.86 -10.77
CA LYS A 63 4.21 -14.36 -9.54
C LYS A 63 3.57 -14.98 -8.30
N LEU A 64 2.24 -15.10 -8.28
CA LEU A 64 1.52 -15.82 -7.23
C LEU A 64 2.00 -17.28 -7.14
N THR A 65 2.19 -17.95 -8.27
CA THR A 65 2.73 -19.32 -8.31
C THR A 65 4.12 -19.38 -7.68
N ALA A 66 5.02 -18.47 -8.05
CA ALA A 66 6.37 -18.42 -7.51
C ALA A 66 6.40 -18.14 -6.00
N ALA A 67 5.52 -17.26 -5.52
CA ALA A 67 5.39 -16.92 -4.10
C ALA A 67 4.76 -18.06 -3.29
N LEU A 68 3.69 -18.70 -3.80
CA LEU A 68 3.07 -19.89 -3.21
C LEU A 68 4.07 -21.06 -3.15
N ALA A 69 4.90 -21.24 -4.19
CA ALA A 69 5.89 -22.32 -4.22
C ALA A 69 6.95 -22.19 -3.11
N LYS A 70 7.24 -20.95 -2.66
CA LYS A 70 8.14 -20.66 -1.52
C LYS A 70 7.46 -20.77 -0.16
N THR A 71 6.13 -20.89 -0.14
CA THR A 71 5.33 -20.96 1.09
C THR A 71 5.27 -22.40 1.57
N SER A 72 5.39 -22.63 2.88
CA SER A 72 5.42 -24.00 3.42
C SER A 72 4.04 -24.64 3.30
N GLY A 73 3.99 -25.97 3.07
CA GLY A 73 2.73 -26.69 3.00
C GLY A 73 1.90 -26.59 4.29
N LYS A 74 2.56 -26.43 5.45
CA LYS A 74 1.91 -26.15 6.73
C LYS A 74 1.14 -24.82 6.73
N ASP A 75 1.74 -23.76 6.20
CA ASP A 75 1.08 -22.44 6.12
C ASP A 75 -0.09 -22.49 5.12
N ILE A 76 0.05 -23.24 4.02
CA ILE A 76 -1.05 -23.46 3.06
C ILE A 76 -2.22 -24.22 3.71
N VAL A 77 -1.94 -25.22 4.55
CA VAL A 77 -2.98 -25.93 5.31
C VAL A 77 -3.72 -24.97 6.25
N GLN A 78 -3.00 -24.08 6.94
CA GLN A 78 -3.62 -23.08 7.82
C GLN A 78 -4.52 -22.12 7.02
N PHE A 79 -4.03 -21.62 5.88
CA PHE A 79 -4.80 -20.78 4.98
C PHE A 79 -6.06 -21.47 4.45
N ALA A 80 -5.97 -22.72 3.99
CA ALA A 80 -7.12 -23.49 3.53
C ALA A 80 -8.17 -23.70 4.63
N ASN A 81 -7.74 -23.96 5.86
CA ASN A 81 -8.66 -24.08 7.00
C ASN A 81 -9.36 -22.74 7.31
N ALA A 82 -8.65 -21.62 7.21
CA ALA A 82 -9.24 -20.29 7.39
C ALA A 82 -10.26 -19.97 6.28
N VAL A 83 -9.96 -20.29 5.02
CA VAL A 83 -10.90 -20.17 3.90
C VAL A 83 -12.16 -20.99 4.16
N LYS A 84 -12.02 -22.26 4.58
CA LYS A 84 -13.16 -23.13 4.90
C LYS A 84 -14.06 -22.55 6.00
N ILE A 85 -13.46 -22.04 7.08
CA ILE A 85 -14.20 -21.53 8.25
C ILE A 85 -14.92 -20.23 7.89
N SER A 86 -14.25 -19.32 7.21
CA SER A 86 -14.79 -17.98 6.95
C SER A 86 -15.67 -17.93 5.70
N HIS A 87 -15.33 -18.68 4.64
CA HIS A 87 -15.96 -18.59 3.32
C HIS A 87 -15.97 -19.94 2.59
N SER A 88 -16.86 -20.84 3.03
CA SER A 88 -16.95 -22.21 2.51
C SER A 88 -17.28 -22.31 1.01
N GLU A 89 -17.92 -21.31 0.42
CA GLU A 89 -18.15 -21.27 -1.04
C GLU A 89 -16.85 -21.02 -1.82
N ILE A 90 -15.90 -20.27 -1.26
CA ILE A 90 -14.56 -20.10 -1.86
C ILE A 90 -13.75 -21.39 -1.71
N ASP A 91 -13.85 -22.08 -0.56
CA ASP A 91 -13.20 -23.38 -0.33
C ASP A 91 -13.55 -24.40 -1.43
N LYS A 92 -14.81 -24.40 -1.89
CA LYS A 92 -15.30 -25.29 -2.96
C LYS A 92 -14.81 -24.92 -4.36
N LYS A 93 -14.25 -23.74 -4.58
CA LYS A 93 -13.79 -23.26 -5.89
C LYS A 93 -12.32 -23.53 -6.16
N VAL A 94 -11.52 -23.80 -5.13
CA VAL A 94 -10.08 -23.99 -5.22
C VAL A 94 -9.73 -25.47 -5.10
N CYS A 95 -8.87 -25.97 -5.99
CA CYS A 95 -8.54 -27.40 -6.10
C CYS A 95 -9.76 -28.31 -6.26
N SER A 96 -10.79 -27.86 -6.98
CA SER A 96 -12.00 -28.65 -7.26
C SER A 96 -12.22 -28.96 -8.74
N GLY A 97 -11.32 -28.47 -9.61
CA GLY A 97 -11.42 -28.62 -11.06
C GLY A 97 -10.64 -29.80 -11.64
N GLU A 98 -10.53 -29.78 -12.97
CA GLU A 98 -9.84 -30.80 -13.79
C GLU A 98 -8.82 -30.19 -14.77
N HIS A 99 -8.48 -28.91 -14.59
CA HIS A 99 -7.66 -28.15 -15.54
C HIS A 99 -6.16 -28.38 -15.38
N ALA A 100 -5.71 -28.95 -14.26
CA ALA A 100 -4.33 -29.37 -14.10
C ALA A 100 -4.14 -30.74 -14.76
N THR A 101 -3.25 -30.81 -15.74
CA THR A 101 -2.94 -32.05 -16.45
C THR A 101 -1.90 -32.85 -15.68
N GLY A 102 -2.35 -33.62 -14.69
CA GLY A 102 -1.50 -34.56 -13.98
C GLY A 102 -1.18 -35.84 -14.77
N THR A 103 -1.97 -36.22 -15.77
CA THR A 103 -1.74 -37.44 -16.55
C THR A 103 -2.32 -37.31 -17.96
N THR A 104 -1.68 -37.96 -18.93
CA THR A 104 -2.35 -38.38 -20.17
C THR A 104 -3.13 -39.67 -19.89
N GLY A 105 -4.44 -39.56 -19.63
CA GLY A 105 -5.38 -40.69 -19.69
C GLY A 105 -5.93 -41.29 -18.38
N GLY A 106 -5.74 -40.70 -17.20
CA GLY A 106 -6.31 -41.23 -15.95
C GLY A 106 -7.80 -40.92 -15.72
N SER A 107 -8.40 -41.55 -14.69
CA SER A 107 -9.79 -41.36 -14.23
C SER A 107 -9.81 -40.95 -12.75
N GLU A 108 -9.00 -39.94 -12.42
CA GLU A 108 -8.76 -39.47 -11.06
C GLU A 108 -10.05 -38.95 -10.42
N ILE A 109 -10.56 -39.61 -9.38
CA ILE A 109 -11.79 -39.22 -8.69
C ILE A 109 -11.58 -38.93 -7.20
N SER A 110 -10.37 -39.10 -6.68
CA SER A 110 -10.08 -38.87 -5.26
C SER A 110 -8.67 -38.35 -5.02
N TYR A 111 -8.53 -37.49 -4.02
CA TYR A 111 -7.24 -37.08 -3.50
C TYR A 111 -6.63 -38.16 -2.59
N ALA A 112 -5.32 -38.39 -2.73
CA ALA A 112 -4.58 -39.29 -1.86
C ALA A 112 -3.10 -38.85 -1.76
N ALA A 113 -2.55 -38.87 -0.55
CA ALA A 113 -1.16 -38.49 -0.30
C ALA A 113 -0.12 -39.38 -1.02
N ASN A 114 -0.49 -40.58 -1.42
CA ASN A 114 0.34 -41.46 -2.25
C ASN A 114 -0.56 -42.14 -3.30
N PRO A 115 -0.72 -41.55 -4.50
CA PRO A 115 -1.67 -42.02 -5.51
C PRO A 115 -1.21 -43.37 -6.08
N SER A 116 -1.73 -44.45 -5.50
CA SER A 116 -1.34 -45.84 -5.81
C SER A 116 -2.32 -46.52 -6.77
N LYS A 117 -3.46 -45.87 -7.02
CA LYS A 117 -4.47 -46.28 -8.00
C LYS A 117 -4.60 -45.23 -9.10
N ASN A 118 -5.00 -45.66 -10.30
CA ASN A 118 -5.28 -44.77 -11.44
C ASN A 118 -6.49 -43.84 -11.24
N THR A 119 -7.20 -44.00 -10.13
CA THR A 119 -8.30 -43.14 -9.67
C THR A 119 -7.86 -42.11 -8.62
N GLU A 120 -6.59 -42.11 -8.21
CA GLU A 120 -6.07 -41.25 -7.14
C GLU A 120 -5.09 -40.20 -7.67
N THR A 121 -5.05 -39.03 -7.04
CA THR A 121 -4.10 -37.97 -7.37
C THR A 121 -3.69 -37.18 -6.13
N ALA A 122 -2.49 -36.60 -6.14
CA ALA A 122 -2.05 -35.57 -5.20
C ALA A 122 -1.84 -34.22 -5.90
N GLN A 123 -2.39 -34.06 -7.11
CA GLN A 123 -2.34 -32.85 -7.91
C GLN A 123 -3.62 -32.03 -7.75
N CYS A 124 -3.52 -30.79 -7.27
CA CYS A 124 -4.62 -29.84 -7.16
C CYS A 124 -5.29 -29.65 -8.52
N SER A 125 -6.62 -29.62 -8.54
CA SER A 125 -7.44 -29.42 -9.74
C SER A 125 -7.17 -30.43 -10.86
N ASN A 126 -6.90 -31.68 -10.49
CA ASN A 126 -6.75 -32.83 -11.39
C ASN A 126 -7.85 -33.90 -11.16
N LEU A 127 -8.99 -33.55 -10.55
CA LEU A 127 -10.12 -34.47 -10.34
C LEU A 127 -11.07 -34.45 -11.53
N LYS A 128 -11.55 -35.61 -11.96
CA LYS A 128 -12.43 -35.82 -13.11
C LYS A 128 -13.78 -36.36 -12.68
N GLY A 129 -14.79 -36.17 -13.54
CA GLY A 129 -16.11 -36.79 -13.37
C GLY A 129 -16.71 -36.58 -11.98
N THR A 130 -17.07 -37.69 -11.32
CA THR A 130 -17.68 -37.71 -9.98
C THR A 130 -16.74 -37.22 -8.87
N GLY A 131 -15.42 -37.21 -9.09
CA GLY A 131 -14.46 -36.72 -8.10
C GLY A 131 -14.57 -35.23 -7.81
N LYS A 132 -15.09 -34.45 -8.76
CA LYS A 132 -15.34 -33.01 -8.57
C LYS A 132 -16.45 -32.76 -7.56
N THR A 133 -17.38 -33.69 -7.38
CA THR A 133 -18.48 -33.56 -6.42
C THR A 133 -17.95 -33.67 -4.99
N GLY A 134 -18.05 -32.57 -4.23
CA GLY A 134 -17.56 -32.51 -2.85
C GLY A 134 -16.05 -32.29 -2.72
N ALA A 135 -15.36 -31.98 -3.84
CA ALA A 135 -14.00 -31.50 -3.81
C ALA A 135 -13.96 -30.07 -3.23
N SER A 136 -12.89 -29.78 -2.48
CA SER A 136 -12.62 -28.45 -1.95
C SER A 136 -11.16 -28.32 -1.58
N PHE A 137 -10.71 -27.09 -1.34
CA PHE A 137 -9.33 -26.79 -0.99
C PHE A 137 -8.94 -27.42 0.34
N SER A 138 -9.78 -27.30 1.37
CA SER A 138 -9.58 -27.93 2.66
C SER A 138 -9.53 -29.47 2.58
N LYS A 139 -10.30 -30.08 1.68
CA LYS A 139 -10.24 -31.52 1.41
C LYS A 139 -8.93 -31.90 0.72
N PHE A 140 -8.52 -31.13 -0.29
CA PHE A 140 -7.24 -31.31 -0.98
C PHE A 140 -6.08 -31.28 0.02
N VAL A 141 -5.93 -30.21 0.79
CA VAL A 141 -4.76 -30.06 1.69
C VAL A 141 -4.67 -31.16 2.74
N LYS A 142 -5.83 -31.68 3.18
CA LYS A 142 -5.91 -32.78 4.14
C LYS A 142 -5.57 -34.12 3.50
N ASP A 143 -6.26 -34.48 2.42
CA ASP A 143 -6.22 -35.83 1.85
C ASP A 143 -4.89 -36.12 1.14
N VAL A 144 -4.18 -35.07 0.67
CA VAL A 144 -2.84 -35.22 0.08
C VAL A 144 -1.71 -34.98 1.08
N ASP A 145 -2.02 -34.70 2.35
CA ASP A 145 -1.02 -34.50 3.43
C ASP A 145 -0.04 -33.34 3.15
N LEU A 146 -0.57 -32.17 2.72
CA LEU A 146 0.25 -30.98 2.39
C LEU A 146 1.16 -30.54 3.52
N HIS A 147 0.75 -30.81 4.77
CA HIS A 147 1.54 -30.45 5.95
C HIS A 147 2.95 -31.08 5.90
N ASN A 148 3.07 -32.30 5.34
CA ASN A 148 4.32 -33.08 5.38
C ASN A 148 4.92 -33.35 4.00
N LYS A 149 4.12 -33.37 2.92
CA LYS A 149 4.56 -33.78 1.57
C LYS A 149 3.64 -33.22 0.49
N ASN A 150 4.00 -33.45 -0.79
CA ASN A 150 3.19 -33.08 -1.97
C ASN A 150 2.98 -31.57 -2.15
N TRP A 151 3.89 -30.74 -1.62
CA TRP A 151 3.93 -29.29 -1.87
C TRP A 151 5.37 -28.83 -2.12
N PRO A 152 5.63 -27.89 -3.04
CA PRO A 152 4.70 -27.27 -3.99
C PRO A 152 4.42 -28.13 -5.24
N THR A 153 5.12 -29.26 -5.38
CA THR A 153 4.93 -30.23 -6.46
C THR A 153 4.04 -31.35 -5.96
N GLY A 154 2.97 -31.64 -6.72
CA GLY A 154 2.06 -32.75 -6.43
C GLY A 154 2.57 -34.07 -6.97
N LYS A 155 1.90 -35.16 -6.60
CA LYS A 155 2.12 -36.49 -7.18
C LYS A 155 0.94 -36.95 -8.01
N ILE A 156 1.23 -37.83 -8.96
CA ILE A 156 0.27 -38.37 -9.93
C ILE A 156 0.48 -39.88 -10.04
N HIS A 157 -0.57 -40.60 -10.43
CA HIS A 157 -0.48 -42.04 -10.63
C HIS A 157 0.08 -42.36 -12.04
N ALA A 158 1.08 -43.24 -12.10
CA ALA A 158 1.53 -43.88 -13.34
C ALA A 158 1.44 -45.41 -13.19
N THR A 159 2.53 -46.17 -13.28
CA THR A 159 2.55 -47.56 -12.78
C THR A 159 2.71 -47.57 -11.25
N THR A 160 3.33 -46.52 -10.73
CA THR A 160 3.49 -46.19 -9.31
C THR A 160 3.30 -44.68 -9.15
N ALA A 161 3.19 -44.19 -7.92
CA ALA A 161 3.15 -42.76 -7.66
C ALA A 161 4.46 -42.11 -8.13
N LYS A 162 4.33 -41.10 -9.00
CA LYS A 162 5.45 -40.30 -9.49
C LYS A 162 5.22 -38.82 -9.20
N GLU A 163 6.29 -38.05 -9.15
CA GLU A 163 6.20 -36.59 -9.09
C GLU A 163 5.49 -36.06 -10.35
N GLY A 164 4.63 -35.07 -10.14
CA GLY A 164 3.98 -34.31 -11.19
C GLY A 164 4.91 -33.25 -11.78
N GLU A 165 4.32 -32.30 -12.50
CA GLU A 165 5.04 -31.14 -13.00
C GLU A 165 5.59 -30.29 -11.85
N HIS A 166 6.77 -29.71 -12.07
CA HIS A 166 7.41 -28.85 -11.08
C HIS A 166 6.47 -27.70 -10.67
N ASN A 167 6.26 -27.52 -9.37
CA ASN A 167 5.33 -26.56 -8.77
C ASN A 167 3.85 -26.76 -9.18
N GLY A 168 3.48 -27.93 -9.70
CA GLY A 168 2.14 -28.17 -10.23
C GLY A 168 1.00 -27.85 -9.27
N ASN A 169 1.16 -28.09 -7.96
CA ASN A 169 0.14 -27.73 -6.97
C ASN A 169 0.08 -26.22 -6.73
N ALA A 170 1.23 -25.54 -6.65
CA ALA A 170 1.26 -24.08 -6.54
C ALA A 170 0.65 -23.41 -7.77
N THR A 171 0.96 -23.90 -8.97
CA THR A 171 0.39 -23.40 -10.24
C THR A 171 -1.13 -23.54 -10.29
N ALA A 172 -1.64 -24.71 -9.91
CA ALA A 172 -3.08 -24.97 -9.90
C ALA A 172 -3.82 -24.13 -8.85
N VAL A 173 -3.27 -24.01 -7.63
CA VAL A 173 -3.83 -23.12 -6.59
C VAL A 173 -3.83 -21.67 -7.07
N ALA A 174 -2.71 -21.17 -7.60
CA ALA A 174 -2.64 -19.81 -8.14
C ALA A 174 -3.69 -19.58 -9.24
N GLY A 175 -3.80 -20.52 -10.17
CA GLY A 175 -4.76 -20.47 -11.27
C GLY A 175 -6.22 -20.48 -10.82
N ASP A 176 -6.55 -21.18 -9.72
CA ASP A 176 -7.90 -21.14 -9.15
C ASP A 176 -8.16 -19.83 -8.39
N LEU A 177 -7.19 -19.34 -7.60
CA LEU A 177 -7.33 -18.08 -6.86
C LEU A 177 -7.46 -16.86 -7.79
N THR A 178 -6.73 -16.81 -8.91
CA THR A 178 -6.82 -15.68 -9.85
C THR A 178 -8.07 -15.72 -10.73
N LYS A 179 -8.79 -16.85 -10.79
CA LYS A 179 -10.09 -16.99 -11.46
C LYS A 179 -11.29 -16.59 -10.60
N LEU A 180 -11.10 -16.37 -9.31
CA LEU A 180 -12.15 -15.85 -8.42
C LEU A 180 -12.63 -14.47 -8.87
N ASN A 181 -13.84 -14.08 -8.46
CA ASN A 181 -14.34 -12.74 -8.72
C ASN A 181 -13.63 -11.68 -7.83
N SER A 182 -13.82 -10.38 -8.10
CA SER A 182 -13.10 -9.32 -7.39
C SER A 182 -13.35 -9.28 -5.88
N GLU A 183 -14.58 -9.58 -5.43
CA GLU A 183 -14.94 -9.63 -4.02
C GLU A 183 -14.25 -10.81 -3.32
N GLU A 184 -14.32 -11.99 -3.94
CA GLU A 184 -13.68 -13.22 -3.47
C GLU A 184 -12.15 -13.09 -3.41
N LYS A 185 -11.53 -12.44 -4.40
CA LYS A 185 -10.10 -12.11 -4.39
C LYS A 185 -9.73 -11.23 -3.21
N THR A 186 -10.55 -10.22 -2.92
CA THR A 186 -10.31 -9.32 -1.77
C THR A 186 -10.39 -10.08 -0.46
N ILE A 187 -11.37 -10.98 -0.31
CA ILE A 187 -11.51 -11.86 0.85
C ILE A 187 -10.27 -12.77 1.00
N VAL A 188 -9.86 -13.44 -0.08
CA VAL A 188 -8.69 -14.32 -0.09
C VAL A 188 -7.42 -13.55 0.27
N ALA A 189 -7.23 -12.36 -0.28
CA ALA A 189 -6.08 -11.52 0.03
C ALA A 189 -6.02 -11.15 1.51
N GLY A 190 -7.17 -10.80 2.11
CA GLY A 190 -7.27 -10.57 3.55
C GLY A 190 -6.92 -11.82 4.38
N LEU A 191 -7.36 -13.00 3.95
CA LEU A 191 -7.03 -14.26 4.63
C LEU A 191 -5.55 -14.62 4.49
N LEU A 192 -4.93 -14.40 3.32
CA LEU A 192 -3.50 -14.60 3.09
C LEU A 192 -2.66 -13.69 4.00
N ALA A 193 -3.06 -12.42 4.11
CA ALA A 193 -2.43 -11.49 5.04
C ALA A 193 -2.55 -11.97 6.51
N LYS A 194 -3.71 -12.48 6.93
CA LYS A 194 -3.92 -12.96 8.31
C LYS A 194 -3.25 -14.29 8.64
N THR A 195 -2.98 -15.15 7.65
CA THR A 195 -2.57 -16.55 7.90
C THR A 195 -1.15 -16.87 7.43
N ILE A 196 -0.65 -16.21 6.39
CA ILE A 196 0.65 -16.53 5.79
C ILE A 196 1.61 -15.36 5.88
N GLU A 197 1.21 -14.20 5.36
CA GLU A 197 2.15 -13.11 5.09
C GLU A 197 2.31 -12.13 6.26
N GLY A 198 1.36 -12.10 7.18
CA GLY A 198 1.24 -11.08 8.21
C GLY A 198 0.76 -9.77 7.63
N GLY A 199 -0.40 -9.30 8.10
CA GLY A 199 -0.96 -8.01 7.69
C GLY A 199 -0.50 -6.88 8.58
N GLU A 200 -0.09 -5.78 7.95
CA GLU A 200 0.26 -4.51 8.61
C GLU A 200 -0.68 -3.42 8.11
N VAL A 201 -1.06 -2.55 9.02
CA VAL A 201 -1.96 -1.44 8.75
C VAL A 201 -1.28 -0.13 9.12
N VAL A 202 -1.35 0.83 8.21
CA VAL A 202 -0.89 2.20 8.45
C VAL A 202 -2.08 3.14 8.32
N GLU A 203 -2.32 3.90 9.37
CA GLU A 203 -3.35 4.95 9.37
C GLU A 203 -2.72 6.27 8.94
N ILE A 204 -3.17 6.79 7.79
CA ILE A 204 -2.74 8.09 7.27
C ILE A 204 -3.96 8.99 7.24
N ARG A 205 -4.04 9.93 8.18
CA ARG A 205 -5.13 10.91 8.27
C ARG A 205 -4.86 12.16 7.45
N ALA A 206 -3.63 12.64 7.53
CA ALA A 206 -3.17 13.82 6.83
C ALA A 206 -1.65 13.78 6.72
N VAL A 207 -1.13 14.34 5.63
CA VAL A 207 0.27 14.72 5.54
C VAL A 207 0.40 16.13 6.09
N SER A 208 1.18 16.31 7.14
CA SER A 208 1.49 17.62 7.72
C SER A 208 2.89 18.07 7.32
N SER A 209 3.06 19.37 7.19
CA SER A 209 4.31 20.05 6.85
C SER A 209 4.50 21.17 7.84
N THR A 210 5.59 21.12 8.61
CA THR A 210 6.03 22.26 9.42
C THR A 210 7.34 22.77 8.84
N SER A 211 7.29 23.91 8.17
CA SER A 211 8.44 24.49 7.50
C SER A 211 9.11 25.55 8.38
N VAL A 212 10.45 25.56 8.36
CA VAL A 212 11.29 26.61 8.95
C VAL A 212 12.22 27.08 7.84
N MET A 213 11.96 28.29 7.33
CA MET A 213 12.56 28.81 6.11
C MET A 213 13.31 30.11 6.38
N VAL A 214 14.47 30.27 5.75
CA VAL A 214 15.16 31.56 5.64
C VAL A 214 14.95 32.07 4.22
N ASN A 215 14.19 33.14 4.09
CA ASN A 215 13.86 33.77 2.82
C ASN A 215 14.73 34.99 2.57
N ALA A 216 15.31 35.08 1.38
CA ALA A 216 15.85 36.31 0.83
C ALA A 216 14.82 36.88 -0.14
N CYS A 217 14.30 38.07 0.17
CA CYS A 217 13.28 38.76 -0.59
C CYS A 217 13.83 40.05 -1.20
N TYR A 218 13.28 40.42 -2.35
CA TYR A 218 13.57 41.69 -3.01
C TYR A 218 12.26 42.37 -3.42
N ASP A 219 12.12 43.62 -3.00
CA ASP A 219 11.04 44.53 -3.35
C ASP A 219 11.46 45.35 -4.58
N LEU A 220 10.76 45.12 -5.68
CA LEU A 220 10.95 45.88 -6.91
C LEU A 220 10.22 47.21 -6.77
N LEU A 221 10.97 48.27 -6.51
CA LEU A 221 10.43 49.62 -6.42
C LEU A 221 9.75 49.99 -7.75
N SER A 222 8.45 50.24 -7.71
CA SER A 222 7.69 50.81 -8.82
C SER A 222 7.42 52.28 -8.53
N GLU A 223 7.86 53.17 -9.41
CA GLU A 223 7.53 54.59 -9.31
C GLU A 223 6.01 54.79 -9.46
N GLY A 224 5.38 55.47 -8.50
CA GLY A 224 4.09 56.14 -8.69
C GLY A 224 2.79 55.42 -8.30
N LEU A 225 2.78 54.17 -7.79
CA LEU A 225 1.51 53.44 -7.58
C LEU A 225 1.20 52.91 -6.16
N GLY A 226 2.05 53.12 -5.15
CA GLY A 226 1.81 52.58 -3.78
C GLY A 226 1.78 51.05 -3.68
N VAL A 227 2.00 50.35 -4.80
CA VAL A 227 2.09 48.90 -4.95
C VAL A 227 3.54 48.56 -5.30
N VAL A 228 4.12 47.61 -4.56
CA VAL A 228 5.50 47.17 -4.68
C VAL A 228 5.50 45.67 -4.96
N PRO A 229 5.83 45.25 -6.19
CA PRO A 229 6.08 43.84 -6.47
C PRO A 229 7.23 43.29 -5.65
N TYR A 230 7.13 42.04 -5.21
CA TYR A 230 8.21 41.36 -4.51
C TYR A 230 8.42 39.94 -5.02
N ALA A 231 9.65 39.45 -4.86
CA ALA A 231 10.01 38.06 -5.08
C ALA A 231 10.91 37.57 -3.94
N CYS A 232 10.76 36.32 -3.54
CA CYS A 232 11.57 35.70 -2.50
C CYS A 232 12.08 34.32 -2.92
N VAL A 233 13.29 34.00 -2.47
CA VAL A 233 13.86 32.65 -2.51
C VAL A 233 14.19 32.23 -1.09
N GLY A 234 13.59 31.13 -0.66
CA GLY A 234 13.72 30.55 0.67
C GLY A 234 14.42 29.21 0.63
N LEU A 235 15.31 28.99 1.60
CA LEU A 235 15.93 27.70 1.87
C LEU A 235 15.72 27.36 3.34
N GLY A 236 15.46 26.08 3.66
CA GLY A 236 15.17 25.70 5.03
C GLY A 236 14.94 24.22 5.22
N GLY A 237 14.36 23.90 6.38
CA GLY A 237 13.95 22.55 6.75
C GLY A 237 12.44 22.43 6.71
N ASN A 238 11.95 21.23 6.40
CA ASN A 238 10.56 20.86 6.53
C ASN A 238 10.44 19.59 7.37
N PHE A 239 9.60 19.65 8.39
CA PHE A 239 9.26 18.54 9.26
C PHE A 239 7.95 17.93 8.77
N VAL A 240 8.04 16.82 8.05
CA VAL A 240 6.89 16.17 7.40
C VAL A 240 6.34 15.08 8.32
N GLY A 241 5.06 15.17 8.69
CA GLY A 241 4.36 14.15 9.45
C GLY A 241 3.37 13.39 8.57
N VAL A 242 3.64 12.11 8.30
CA VAL A 242 2.79 11.22 7.47
C VAL A 242 1.79 10.42 8.33
N VAL A 243 2.23 10.00 9.52
CA VAL A 243 1.44 9.27 10.51
C VAL A 243 1.48 10.04 11.83
N ASP A 244 0.42 9.95 12.62
CA ASP A 244 0.33 10.66 13.91
C ASP A 244 1.53 10.30 14.81
N GLY A 245 2.27 11.32 15.24
CA GLY A 245 3.40 11.17 16.16
C GLY A 245 4.76 10.88 15.51
N HIS A 246 4.85 10.71 14.19
CA HIS A 246 6.12 10.47 13.49
C HIS A 246 6.46 11.60 12.52
N ILE A 247 7.63 12.22 12.70
CA ILE A 247 8.06 13.40 11.96
C ILE A 247 9.40 13.12 11.29
N THR A 248 9.46 13.33 9.97
CA THR A 248 10.68 13.17 9.19
C THR A 248 11.22 14.55 8.77
N PRO A 249 12.40 14.97 9.24
CA PRO A 249 13.04 16.21 8.79
C PRO A 249 13.60 16.03 7.38
N LYS A 250 13.29 16.96 6.50
CA LYS A 250 13.81 17.05 5.13
C LYS A 250 14.25 18.49 4.84
N LEU A 251 15.09 18.69 3.83
CA LEU A 251 15.41 20.04 3.34
C LEU A 251 14.29 20.51 2.42
N ALA A 252 14.08 21.81 2.33
CA ALA A 252 13.09 22.39 1.43
C ALA A 252 13.56 23.72 0.85
N TYR A 253 12.98 24.08 -0.29
CA TYR A 253 13.06 25.43 -0.83
C TYR A 253 11.67 25.98 -1.11
N ARG A 254 11.54 27.30 -1.02
CA ARG A 254 10.30 28.02 -1.25
C ARG A 254 10.57 29.20 -2.16
N LEU A 255 9.73 29.37 -3.17
CA LEU A 255 9.76 30.51 -4.08
C LEU A 255 8.47 31.29 -3.86
N LYS A 256 8.56 32.59 -3.64
CA LYS A 256 7.39 33.47 -3.46
C LYS A 256 7.43 34.61 -4.45
N ALA A 257 6.28 35.03 -4.93
CA ALA A 257 6.14 36.25 -5.69
C ALA A 257 4.77 36.86 -5.45
N GLY A 258 4.72 38.19 -5.34
CA GLY A 258 3.47 38.87 -5.06
C GLY A 258 3.57 40.39 -5.13
N LEU A 259 2.55 41.03 -4.58
CA LEU A 259 2.41 42.48 -4.51
C LEU A 259 2.24 42.88 -3.05
N SER A 260 2.88 43.98 -2.67
CA SER A 260 2.77 44.63 -1.37
C SER A 260 2.19 46.03 -1.53
N TYR A 261 1.13 46.35 -0.82
CA TYR A 261 0.50 47.67 -0.78
C TYR A 261 0.85 48.38 0.53
N GLN A 262 1.45 49.56 0.44
CA GLN A 262 1.78 50.36 1.62
C GLN A 262 0.53 51.06 2.15
N LEU A 263 0.12 50.72 3.38
CA LEU A 263 -1.00 51.37 4.08
C LEU A 263 -0.49 52.60 4.87
N SER A 264 0.67 52.45 5.51
CA SER A 264 1.45 53.51 6.17
C SER A 264 2.94 53.22 6.01
N PRO A 265 3.86 54.13 6.41
CA PRO A 265 5.30 53.84 6.37
C PRO A 265 5.71 52.58 7.15
N GLU A 266 4.97 52.24 8.20
CA GLU A 266 5.21 51.10 9.10
C GLU A 266 4.35 49.88 8.76
N ILE A 267 3.25 50.03 8.01
CA ILE A 267 2.28 48.95 7.79
C ILE A 267 2.07 48.72 6.29
N SER A 268 2.25 47.47 5.86
CA SER A 268 1.96 47.04 4.50
C SER A 268 1.10 45.79 4.47
N ALA A 269 0.16 45.71 3.53
CA ALA A 269 -0.59 44.49 3.24
C ALA A 269 0.01 43.83 2.01
N PHE A 270 0.14 42.51 2.01
CA PHE A 270 0.68 41.78 0.86
C PHE A 270 -0.23 40.65 0.44
N ALA A 271 -0.19 40.33 -0.85
CA ALA A 271 -0.81 39.15 -1.42
C ALA A 271 0.14 38.55 -2.46
N GLY A 272 0.27 37.23 -2.47
CA GLY A 272 1.21 36.54 -3.34
C GLY A 272 0.87 35.09 -3.56
N GLY A 273 1.66 34.45 -4.42
CA GLY A 273 1.68 33.02 -4.61
C GLY A 273 3.05 32.47 -4.22
N PHE A 274 3.06 31.23 -3.77
CA PHE A 274 4.29 30.52 -3.47
C PHE A 274 4.30 29.12 -4.07
N TYR A 275 5.50 28.64 -4.33
CA TYR A 275 5.82 27.25 -4.62
C TYR A 275 6.74 26.74 -3.51
N HIS A 276 6.36 25.64 -2.86
CA HIS A 276 7.16 24.97 -1.85
C HIS A 276 7.52 23.57 -2.31
N ARG A 277 8.79 23.19 -2.18
CA ARG A 277 9.26 21.85 -2.52
C ARG A 277 10.14 21.29 -1.41
N VAL A 278 9.77 20.10 -0.95
CA VAL A 278 10.62 19.26 -0.10
C VAL A 278 11.62 18.52 -0.99
N VAL A 279 12.88 18.59 -0.61
CA VAL A 279 14.03 18.03 -1.31
C VAL A 279 14.48 16.76 -0.60
N GLY A 280 14.76 15.72 -1.39
CA GLY A 280 15.24 14.43 -0.90
C GLY A 280 14.85 13.31 -1.85
N ASP A 281 15.11 12.09 -1.40
CA ASP A 281 14.73 10.82 -2.02
C ASP A 281 13.22 10.55 -2.00
N GLY A 282 12.44 11.36 -1.27
CA GLY A 282 11.00 11.13 -1.06
C GLY A 282 10.70 9.96 -0.13
N VAL A 283 11.69 9.40 0.54
CA VAL A 283 11.54 8.25 1.43
C VAL A 283 11.22 8.74 2.85
N TYR A 284 10.15 8.20 3.42
CA TYR A 284 9.73 8.41 4.80
C TYR A 284 9.69 7.06 5.50
N ASP A 285 10.76 6.77 6.24
CA ASP A 285 11.00 5.50 6.91
C ASP A 285 10.44 5.51 8.34
N ASP A 286 10.40 4.32 8.92
CA ASP A 286 10.00 4.07 10.31
C ASP A 286 8.59 4.55 10.65
N LEU A 287 7.68 4.56 9.67
CA LEU A 287 6.28 4.89 9.90
C LEU A 287 5.64 3.81 10.76
N PRO A 288 5.05 4.13 11.92
CA PRO A 288 4.50 3.10 12.80
C PRO A 288 3.37 2.35 12.11
N ALA A 289 3.52 1.02 12.04
CA ALA A 289 2.54 0.11 11.49
C ALA A 289 1.89 -0.71 12.62
N GLN A 290 0.59 -0.95 12.49
CA GLN A 290 -0.16 -1.76 13.44
C GLN A 290 -0.40 -3.16 12.86
N ARG A 291 -0.33 -4.17 13.71
CA ARG A 291 -0.66 -5.55 13.33
C ARG A 291 -2.18 -5.75 13.31
N LEU A 292 -2.64 -6.67 12.46
CA LEU A 292 -4.04 -7.09 12.48
C LEU A 292 -4.37 -7.80 13.80
N VAL A 293 -5.57 -7.53 14.36
CA VAL A 293 -6.05 -8.12 15.62
C VAL A 293 -6.08 -9.65 15.60
N ASP A 294 -6.39 -10.25 14.44
CA ASP A 294 -6.46 -11.70 14.23
C ASP A 294 -5.28 -12.23 13.39
N ASP A 295 -4.10 -11.64 13.51
CA ASP A 295 -2.91 -12.12 12.81
C ASP A 295 -2.43 -13.46 13.41
N THR A 296 -2.58 -14.52 12.61
CA THR A 296 -2.15 -15.89 12.92
C THR A 296 -0.92 -16.30 12.10
N SER A 297 -0.32 -15.38 11.36
CA SER A 297 0.84 -15.65 10.52
C SER A 297 2.08 -16.07 11.34
N PRO A 298 3.04 -16.78 10.71
CA PRO A 298 4.28 -17.15 11.38
C PRO A 298 5.05 -15.96 11.98
N ALA A 299 5.79 -16.19 13.06
CA ALA A 299 6.59 -15.13 13.70
C ALA A 299 7.62 -14.52 12.73
N GLY A 300 7.83 -13.20 12.83
CA GLY A 300 8.76 -12.45 11.98
C GLY A 300 8.21 -12.09 10.60
N ARG A 301 6.94 -12.42 10.32
CA ARG A 301 6.27 -12.03 9.07
C ARG A 301 5.80 -10.58 9.09
N THR A 302 5.48 -10.01 10.25
CA THR A 302 5.12 -8.60 10.40
C THR A 302 6.30 -7.74 10.83
N LYS A 303 6.30 -6.48 10.41
CA LYS A 303 7.16 -5.39 10.86
C LYS A 303 6.32 -4.37 11.62
N ASP A 304 6.94 -3.72 12.59
CA ASP A 304 6.31 -2.63 13.35
C ASP A 304 6.42 -1.27 12.63
N THR A 305 7.13 -1.25 11.48
CA THR A 305 7.35 -0.05 10.69
C THR A 305 7.11 -0.27 9.20
N ALA A 306 6.68 0.80 8.53
CA ALA A 306 6.44 0.89 7.11
C ALA A 306 7.26 2.03 6.49
N ILE A 307 7.36 2.01 5.16
CA ILE A 307 8.05 3.01 4.37
C ILE A 307 7.04 3.63 3.40
N ALA A 308 6.94 4.95 3.40
CA ALA A 308 6.23 5.68 2.35
C ALA A 308 7.24 6.32 1.40
N ASN A 309 6.97 6.23 0.10
CA ASN A 309 7.79 6.89 -0.92
C ASN A 309 6.92 7.85 -1.73
N PHE A 310 7.12 9.15 -1.54
CA PHE A 310 6.47 10.19 -2.34
C PHE A 310 7.29 11.49 -2.36
N SER A 311 7.21 12.22 -3.48
CA SER A 311 7.74 13.58 -3.56
C SER A 311 6.70 14.59 -3.10
N MET A 312 7.09 15.52 -2.23
CA MET A 312 6.19 16.57 -1.73
C MET A 312 6.53 17.92 -2.34
N ALA A 313 5.59 18.47 -3.11
CA ALA A 313 5.63 19.84 -3.59
C ALA A 313 4.20 20.38 -3.66
N TYR A 314 4.02 21.67 -3.35
CA TYR A 314 2.72 22.31 -3.36
C TYR A 314 2.82 23.79 -3.73
N VAL A 315 1.72 24.31 -4.24
CA VAL A 315 1.53 25.74 -4.51
C VAL A 315 0.44 26.29 -3.61
N GLY A 316 0.57 27.54 -3.19
CA GLY A 316 -0.43 28.20 -2.38
C GLY A 316 -0.49 29.69 -2.66
N GLY A 317 -1.58 30.30 -2.23
CA GLY A 317 -1.72 31.75 -2.13
C GLY A 317 -1.47 32.18 -0.69
N GLU A 318 -0.82 33.32 -0.52
CA GLU A 318 -0.63 33.97 0.78
C GLU A 318 -1.21 35.38 0.75
N PHE A 319 -1.78 35.79 1.89
CA PHE A 319 -2.17 37.17 2.14
C PHE A 319 -1.85 37.49 3.60
N GLY A 320 -1.37 38.69 3.87
CA GLY A 320 -0.95 39.06 5.21
C GLY A 320 -0.68 40.54 5.39
N VAL A 321 -0.33 40.91 6.61
CA VAL A 321 0.05 42.26 6.99
C VAL A 321 1.46 42.22 7.58
N ARG A 322 2.32 43.13 7.15
CA ARG A 322 3.67 43.32 7.67
C ARG A 322 3.74 44.62 8.45
N PHE A 323 4.39 44.55 9.60
CA PHE A 323 4.72 45.68 10.45
C PHE A 323 6.23 45.90 10.42
N ALA A 324 6.67 47.09 10.03
CA ALA A 324 8.06 47.53 10.07
C ALA A 324 8.21 48.54 11.23
N PHE A 325 9.21 48.31 12.09
CA PHE A 325 9.50 49.14 13.25
C PHE A 325 10.95 49.65 13.18
#